data_AF-A0A7Y2L0W6-F1
#
_entry.id   AF-A0A7Y2L0W6-F1
#
_cell.length_a   1.000
_cell.length_b   1.000
_cell.length_c   1.000
_cell.angle_alpha   90.00
_cell.angle_beta   90.00
_cell.angle_gamma   90.00
#
_symmetry.space_group_name_H-M   'P 1'
#
loop_
_entity.id
_entity.type
_entity.pdbx_description
1 polymer ?
#
loop_
_entity_poly.entity_id
_entity_poly.type
_entity_poly.pdbx_seq_one_letter_code
_entity_poly.pdbx_strand_id
1 'polypeptide(L)' 'MNELKVLRAVDYPRMPWKNGGGSTEEITRDAGEGLEGFG' A
#
# COMPACT_ATOMS: atom_id res chain seq x y z
N MET A 1 21.87 -1.90 -10.43
CA MET A 1 20.95 -3.06 -10.52
C MET A 1 19.57 -2.48 -10.74
N ASN A 2 18.83 -2.86 -11.79
CA ASN A 2 17.43 -2.44 -11.94
C ASN A 2 16.58 -3.65 -11.58
N GLU A 3 15.90 -3.63 -10.44
CA GLU A 3 15.08 -4.72 -9.95
C GLU A 3 13.61 -4.49 -10.35
N LEU A 4 12.97 -5.52 -10.90
CA LEU A 4 11.57 -5.48 -11.32
C LEU A 4 10.79 -6.53 -10.54
N LYS A 5 9.74 -6.10 -9.83
CA LYS A 5 8.86 -6.96 -9.03
C LYS A 5 7.42 -6.88 -9.53
N VAL A 6 6.77 -8.03 -9.64
CA VAL A 6 5.32 -8.13 -9.92
C VAL A 6 4.60 -8.44 -8.62
N LEU A 7 3.59 -7.63 -8.29
CA LEU A 7 2.78 -7.79 -7.08
C LEU A 7 1.39 -8.30 -7.49
N ARG A 8 0.89 -9.34 -6.82
CA ARG A 8 -0.36 -10.00 -7.20
C ARG A 8 -1.52 -9.47 -6.36
N ALA A 9 -2.66 -9.25 -7.00
CA ALA A 9 -3.85 -8.71 -6.34
C ALA A 9 -4.36 -9.58 -5.17
N VAL A 10 -4.14 -10.89 -5.23
CA VAL A 10 -4.52 -11.82 -4.15
C VAL A 10 -3.77 -11.53 -2.83
N ASP A 11 -2.65 -10.82 -2.89
CA ASP A 11 -1.79 -10.54 -1.75
C ASP A 11 -1.96 -9.13 -1.17
N TYR A 12 -2.81 -8.26 -1.75
CA TYR A 12 -2.95 -6.89 -1.27
C TYR A 12 -3.71 -6.83 0.07
N PRO A 13 -3.19 -6.13 1.09
CA PRO A 13 -3.92 -5.90 2.33
C PRO A 13 -5.10 -4.96 2.07
N ARG A 14 -6.26 -5.27 2.65
CA ARG A 14 -7.48 -4.45 2.55
C ARG A 14 -7.76 -3.71 3.85
N MET A 15 -7.87 -2.39 3.76
CA MET A 15 -8.17 -1.50 4.89
C MET A 15 -9.52 -0.81 4.66
N PRO A 16 -10.54 -1.07 5.52
CA PRO A 16 -11.81 -0.34 5.48
C PRO A 16 -11.61 1.16 5.74
N TRP A 17 -12.40 2.00 5.08
CA TRP A 17 -12.37 3.43 5.33
C TRP A 17 -13.04 3.78 6.65
N LYS A 18 -12.54 4.83 7.32
CA LYS A 18 -13.11 5.32 8.58
C LYS A 18 -14.59 5.71 8.47
N ASN A 19 -15.01 6.21 7.32
CA ASN A 19 -16.41 6.61 7.08
C ASN A 19 -17.34 5.45 6.70
N GLY A 20 -16.82 4.22 6.59
CA GLY A 20 -17.60 3.02 6.23
C GLY A 20 -18.08 2.96 4.78
N GLY A 21 -17.75 3.93 3.93
CA GLY A 21 -18.22 4.02 2.54
C GLY A 21 -17.43 3.18 1.54
N GLY A 22 -16.41 2.46 1.99
CA GLY A 22 -15.51 1.71 1.11
C GLY A 22 -14.27 1.16 1.82
N SER A 23 -13.27 0.81 1.03
CA SER A 23 -12.00 0.26 1.50
C SER A 23 -10.90 0.49 0.45
N THR A 24 -9.65 0.48 0.88
CA THR A 24 -8.46 0.57 0.03
C THR A 24 -7.69 -0.75 0.09
N GLU A 25 -7.17 -1.20 -1.05
CA GLU A 25 -6.18 -2.29 -1.14
C GLU A 25 -4.83 -1.70 -1.54
N GLU A 26 -3.84 -1.73 -0.65
CA GLU A 26 -2.53 -1.13 -0.89
C GLU A 26 -1.65 -2.07 -1.72
N ILE A 27 -1.02 -1.56 -2.78
CA ILE A 27 -0.17 -2.35 -3.68
C ILE A 27 1.30 -2.28 -3.23
N THR A 28 1.84 -1.06 -3.14
CA THR A 28 3.22 -0.78 -2.74
C THR A 28 3.35 0.68 -2.35
N ARG A 29 4.46 1.00 -1.70
CA ARG A 29 4.96 2.35 -1.41
C ARG A 29 6.47 2.39 -1.60
N ASP A 30 7.04 3.58 -1.63
CA ASP A 30 8.48 3.76 -1.48
C ASP A 30 8.91 3.73 0.00
N ALA A 31 10.22 3.75 0.21
CA ALA A 31 10.84 3.47 1.51
C ALA A 31 10.88 4.67 2.47
N GLY A 32 10.12 5.74 2.22
CA GLY A 32 10.09 6.90 3.11
C GLY A 32 9.48 6.53 4.46
N GLU A 33 10.20 6.82 5.54
CA GLU A 33 9.79 6.60 6.94
C GLU A 33 9.80 7.93 7.71
N GLY A 34 9.15 7.96 8.89
CA GLY A 34 9.13 9.14 9.76
C GLY A 34 7.97 10.09 9.47
N LEU A 35 7.96 11.26 10.13
CA LEU A 35 6.80 12.18 10.16
C LEU A 35 6.38 12.72 8.78
N GLU A 36 7.31 12.77 7.84
CA GLU A 36 7.08 13.20 6.45
C GLU A 36 6.97 12.01 5.48
N GLY A 37 7.16 10.80 5.97
CA GLY A 37 7.04 9.56 5.22
C GLY A 37 5.60 9.10 5.11
N PHE A 38 5.34 8.24 4.15
CA PHE A 38 4.01 7.67 3.89
C PHE A 38 3.63 6.58 4.92
N GLY A 39 4.11 6.62 6.18
CA GLY A 39 3.96 5.50 7.14
C GLY A 39 4.13 5.91 8.59
#